data_AF-A0A0M4CII7-F1
#
_entry.id   AF-A0A0M4CII7-F1
#
_cell.length_a   1.000
_cell.length_b   1.000
_cell.length_c   1.000
_cell.angle_alpha   90.00
_cell.angle_beta   90.00
_cell.angle_gamma   90.00
#
_symmetry.space_group_name_H-M   'P 1'
#
loop_
_entity.id
_entity.type
_entity.pdbx_description
1 polymer ?
#
loop_
_entity_poly.entity_id
_entity_poly.type
_entity_poly.pdbx_seq_one_letter_code
_entity_poly.pdbx_strand_id
1 'polypeptide(L)'
;MALVGVTDIVARLDPQPGPETYDRIGILIDDAEEKIRRAFLKEGRFFDSEVLVTPWLDGEAKDVIREMVSAAIIIGPNAGVRSASSTTGPQSDSVTYADVGAVTFSGVRLADAQKEALGLFVGAYPRGDFPAVKPWPEWESR
;
A
#
# COMPACT_ATOMS: atom_id res chain seq x y z
N MET A 1 6.76 -12.01 16.87
CA MET A 1 7.03 -13.12 15.93
C MET A 1 6.79 -12.54 14.54
N ALA A 2 7.71 -12.75 13.59
CA ALA A 2 7.52 -12.23 12.24
C ALA A 2 6.33 -12.94 11.57
N LEU A 3 5.44 -12.17 10.95
CA LEU A 3 4.24 -12.69 10.27
C LEU A 3 4.60 -13.37 8.95
N VAL A 4 5.61 -12.84 8.25
CA VAL A 4 6.08 -13.32 6.95
C VAL A 4 7.60 -13.47 6.99
N GLY A 5 8.12 -14.58 6.46
CA GLY A 5 9.55 -14.81 6.33
C GLY A 5 10.11 -14.29 5.00
N VAL A 6 11.40 -13.96 4.98
CA VAL A 6 12.12 -13.54 3.74
C VAL A 6 11.95 -14.58 2.63
N THR A 7 12.05 -15.87 2.95
CA THR A 7 11.88 -16.97 1.98
C THR A 7 10.48 -17.02 1.37
N ASP A 8 9.45 -16.60 2.11
CA ASP A 8 8.06 -16.58 1.64
C ASP A 8 7.87 -15.51 0.55
N ILE A 9 8.51 -14.35 0.72
CA ILE A 9 8.53 -13.27 -0.28
C ILE A 9 9.34 -13.69 -1.51
N VAL A 10 10.56 -14.19 -1.31
CA VAL A 10 11.48 -14.58 -2.39
C VAL A 10 10.88 -15.64 -3.30
N ALA A 11 10.18 -16.63 -2.74
CA ALA A 11 9.52 -17.68 -3.52
C ALA A 11 8.41 -17.16 -4.46
N ARG A 12 7.90 -15.94 -4.24
CA ARG A 12 6.83 -15.31 -5.04
C ARG A 12 7.32 -14.25 -6.01
N LEU A 13 8.58 -13.83 -5.91
CA LEU A 13 9.18 -12.83 -6.80
C LEU A 13 9.77 -13.49 -8.05
N ASP A 14 9.49 -12.88 -9.20
CA ASP A 14 10.11 -13.22 -10.49
C ASP A 14 10.56 -11.93 -11.18
N PRO A 15 11.86 -11.76 -11.53
CA PRO A 15 12.98 -12.69 -11.34
C PRO A 15 13.42 -12.87 -9.89
N GLN A 16 14.09 -13.99 -9.63
CA GLN A 16 14.65 -14.29 -8.31
C GLN A 16 15.69 -13.22 -7.89
N PRO A 17 15.58 -12.66 -6.68
CA PRO A 17 16.46 -11.58 -6.21
C PRO A 17 17.89 -12.08 -5.95
N GLY A 18 18.88 -11.20 -6.19
CA GLY A 18 20.28 -11.43 -5.83
C GLY A 18 20.51 -11.40 -4.30
N PRO A 19 21.65 -11.95 -3.80
CA PRO A 19 21.92 -12.11 -2.37
C PRO A 19 21.86 -10.79 -1.57
N GLU A 20 22.31 -9.68 -2.15
CA GLU A 20 22.24 -8.33 -1.57
C GLU A 20 20.81 -7.82 -1.35
N THR A 21 19.83 -8.39 -2.05
CA THR A 21 18.43 -8.01 -1.94
C THR A 21 17.75 -8.70 -0.75
N TYR A 22 18.28 -9.82 -0.24
CA TYR A 22 17.68 -10.55 0.89
C TYR A 22 17.68 -9.74 2.18
N ASP A 23 18.80 -9.09 2.51
CA ASP A 23 18.91 -8.22 3.69
C ASP A 23 17.93 -7.05 3.60
N ARG A 24 17.80 -6.49 2.39
CA ARG A 24 16.84 -5.41 2.12
C ARG A 24 15.39 -5.88 2.26
N ILE A 25 15.06 -7.10 1.83
CA ILE A 25 13.74 -7.70 2.01
C ILE A 25 13.41 -7.80 3.50
N GLY A 26 14.36 -8.26 4.31
CA GLY A 26 14.18 -8.33 5.78
C GLY A 26 13.80 -6.97 6.38
N ILE A 27 14.54 -5.92 6.04
CA ILE A 27 14.25 -4.55 6.51
C ILE A 27 12.85 -4.10 6.06
N LEU A 28 12.46 -4.37 4.81
CA LEU A 28 11.15 -3.99 4.28
C LEU A 28 10.00 -4.73 4.98
N ILE A 29 10.20 -5.99 5.37
CA ILE A 29 9.23 -6.76 6.16
C ILE A 29 9.08 -6.11 7.53
N ASP A 30 10.19 -5.81 8.22
CA ASP A 30 10.16 -5.19 9.54
C ASP A 30 9.44 -3.82 9.50
N ASP A 31 9.75 -3.01 8.49
CA ASP A 31 9.09 -1.71 8.27
C ASP A 31 7.59 -1.87 7.98
N ALA A 32 7.19 -2.92 7.27
CA ALA A 32 5.79 -3.18 6.94
C ALA A 32 5.00 -3.60 8.18
N GLU A 33 5.54 -4.54 8.98
CA GLU A 33 4.93 -4.97 10.23
C GLU A 33 4.76 -3.78 11.18
N GLU A 34 5.81 -2.98 11.34
CA GLU A 34 5.80 -1.83 12.22
C GLU A 34 4.80 -0.77 11.76
N LYS A 35 4.63 -0.56 10.45
CA LYS A 35 3.59 0.33 9.91
C LYS A 35 2.18 -0.18 10.20
N ILE A 36 1.94 -1.48 10.06
CA ILE A 36 0.65 -2.08 10.40
C ILE A 36 0.36 -1.88 11.89
N ARG A 37 1.30 -2.24 12.78
CA ARG A 37 1.15 -2.03 14.23
C ARG A 37 0.84 -0.57 14.56
N ARG A 38 1.59 0.38 14.00
CA ARG A 38 1.32 1.82 14.18
C ARG A 38 -0.02 2.26 13.64
N ALA A 39 -0.52 1.66 12.55
CA ALA A 39 -1.83 1.99 12.00
C ALA A 39 -2.96 1.56 12.94
N PHE A 40 -2.86 0.36 13.53
CA PHE A 40 -3.79 -0.09 14.58
C PHE A 40 -3.72 0.81 15.81
N LEU A 41 -2.52 1.17 16.27
CA LEU A 41 -2.37 2.05 17.44
C LEU A 41 -3.01 3.43 17.24
N LYS A 42 -2.99 3.98 16.02
CA LYS A 42 -3.66 5.25 15.70
C LYS A 42 -5.18 5.20 15.86
N GLU A 43 -5.77 4.00 15.79
CA GLU A 43 -7.20 3.76 16.02
C GLU A 43 -7.48 3.30 17.46
N GLY A 44 -6.46 3.30 18.34
CA GLY A 44 -6.58 2.81 19.71
C GLY A 44 -6.65 1.28 19.80
N ARG A 45 -6.24 0.58 18.75
CA ARG A 45 -6.29 -0.89 18.61
C ARG A 45 -4.89 -1.49 18.74
N PHE A 46 -4.81 -2.72 19.24
CA PHE A 46 -3.53 -3.43 19.42
C PHE A 46 -3.46 -4.66 18.51
N PHE A 47 -2.73 -4.52 17.41
CA PHE A 47 -2.60 -5.56 16.38
C PHE A 47 -2.24 -6.94 16.96
N ASP A 48 -1.22 -7.02 17.82
CA ASP A 48 -0.73 -8.30 18.36
C ASP A 48 -1.79 -9.02 19.23
N SER A 49 -2.72 -8.27 19.84
CA SER A 49 -3.85 -8.85 20.58
C SER A 49 -5.01 -9.23 19.67
N GLU A 50 -5.27 -8.43 18.63
CA GLU A 50 -6.38 -8.64 17.72
C GLU A 50 -6.17 -9.84 16.81
N VAL A 51 -4.93 -10.09 16.39
CA VAL A 51 -4.58 -11.23 15.54
C VAL A 51 -4.87 -12.57 16.24
N LEU A 52 -4.85 -12.61 17.58
CA LEU A 52 -5.15 -13.80 18.37
C LEU A 52 -6.66 -14.09 18.48
N VAL A 53 -7.48 -13.04 18.41
CA VAL A 53 -8.93 -13.13 18.59
C VAL A 53 -9.70 -13.06 17.28
N THR A 54 -9.05 -12.61 16.20
CA THR A 54 -9.66 -12.36 14.89
C THR A 54 -9.07 -13.32 13.85
N PRO A 55 -9.75 -14.44 13.53
CA PRO A 55 -9.16 -15.52 12.74
C PRO A 55 -8.70 -15.14 11.34
N TRP A 56 -9.34 -14.14 10.72
CA TRP A 56 -9.02 -13.70 9.36
C TRP A 56 -7.86 -12.69 9.31
N LEU A 57 -7.57 -11.98 10.41
CA LEU A 57 -6.65 -10.85 10.43
C LEU A 57 -5.19 -11.28 10.18
N ASP A 58 -4.80 -12.46 10.64
CA ASP A 58 -3.45 -13.01 10.41
C ASP A 58 -3.18 -13.23 8.92
N GLY A 59 -4.16 -13.78 8.19
CA GLY A 59 -4.06 -14.01 6.75
C GLY A 59 -3.98 -12.71 5.97
N GLU A 60 -4.90 -11.79 6.24
CA GLU A 60 -4.93 -10.48 5.59
C GLU A 60 -3.66 -9.68 5.87
N ALA A 61 -3.15 -9.69 7.11
CA ALA A 61 -1.90 -9.02 7.44
C ALA A 61 -0.70 -9.57 6.67
N LYS A 62 -0.64 -10.90 6.48
CA LYS A 62 0.42 -11.53 5.66
C LYS A 62 0.33 -11.12 4.20
N ASP A 63 -0.88 -11.08 3.64
CA ASP A 63 -1.09 -10.69 2.24
C ASP A 63 -0.78 -9.21 2.02
N VAL A 64 -1.18 -8.33 2.93
CA VAL A 64 -0.81 -6.91 2.91
C VAL A 64 0.70 -6.72 3.00
N ILE A 65 1.40 -7.43 3.89
CA ILE A 65 2.87 -7.35 4.00
C ILE A 65 3.53 -7.80 2.68
N ARG A 66 3.06 -8.91 2.09
CA ARG A 66 3.56 -9.40 0.80
C ARG A 66 3.41 -8.35 -0.29
N GLU A 67 2.24 -7.72 -0.38
CA GLU A 67 1.97 -6.68 -1.37
C GLU A 67 2.86 -5.44 -1.15
N MET A 68 2.94 -4.95 0.09
CA MET A 68 3.78 -3.80 0.45
C MET A 68 5.25 -4.01 0.09
N VAL A 69 5.79 -5.17 0.45
CA VAL A 69 7.20 -5.53 0.22
C VAL A 69 7.45 -5.76 -1.27
N SER A 70 6.57 -6.47 -1.96
CA SER A 70 6.71 -6.72 -3.41
C SER A 70 6.65 -5.43 -4.21
N ALA A 71 5.72 -4.52 -3.88
CA ALA A 71 5.65 -3.20 -4.48
C ALA A 71 6.94 -2.41 -4.24
N ALA A 72 7.48 -2.44 -3.01
CA ALA A 72 8.72 -1.75 -2.69
C ALA A 72 9.96 -2.31 -3.40
N ILE A 73 9.99 -3.60 -3.72
CA ILE A 73 11.11 -4.23 -4.46
C ILE A 73 11.00 -3.91 -5.95
N ILE A 74 9.82 -4.08 -6.53
CA ILE A 74 9.58 -3.90 -7.98
C ILE A 74 9.70 -2.41 -8.35
N ILE A 75 9.12 -1.52 -7.54
CA ILE A 75 9.03 -0.09 -7.83
C ILE A 75 10.14 0.70 -7.11
N GLY A 76 10.74 0.20 -6.03
CA GLY A 76 11.75 0.91 -5.22
C GLY A 76 12.90 1.58 -6.00
N PRO A 77 13.48 0.97 -7.06
CA PRO A 77 14.46 1.63 -7.92
C PRO A 77 13.89 2.81 -8.73
N ASN A 78 12.58 2.82 -8.95
CA ASN A 78 11.83 3.75 -9.80
C ASN A 78 10.88 4.65 -8.98
N ALA A 79 10.94 4.63 -7.64
CA ALA A 79 10.06 5.40 -6.78
C ALA A 79 10.30 6.91 -6.98
N GLY A 80 9.39 7.58 -7.71
CA GLY A 80 9.52 8.97 -8.12
C GLY A 80 9.80 9.18 -9.62
N VAL A 81 10.00 8.12 -10.39
CA VAL A 81 10.17 8.19 -11.86
C VAL A 81 8.78 8.15 -12.50
N ARG A 82 8.29 9.32 -12.94
CA ARG A 82 7.06 9.44 -13.75
C ARG A 82 7.29 9.07 -15.24
N SER A 83 8.55 9.05 -15.68
CA SER A 83 8.98 8.68 -17.02
C SER A 83 10.51 8.51 -17.01
N ALA A 84 11.02 7.37 -17.46
CA ALA A 84 12.40 7.23 -17.90
C ALA A 84 12.36 7.00 -19.41
N SER A 85 12.46 8.08 -20.19
CA SER A 85 12.71 7.97 -21.62
C SER A 85 14.20 7.73 -21.83
N SER A 86 14.57 6.51 -22.21
CA SER A 86 15.88 6.25 -22.81
C SER A 86 15.69 6.18 -24.32
N THR A 87 16.04 7.25 -25.02
CA THR A 87 15.96 7.27 -26.49
C THR A 87 17.17 6.53 -27.06
N THR A 88 16.99 5.24 -27.37
CA THR A 88 17.91 4.46 -28.20
C THR A 88 17.12 3.78 -29.33
N GLY A 89 16.93 4.49 -30.44
CA GLY A 89 16.50 3.91 -31.72
C GLY A 89 15.00 3.62 -31.90
N PRO A 90 14.57 3.19 -33.10
CA PRO A 90 13.17 3.18 -33.57
C PRO A 90 12.23 2.14 -32.93
N GLN A 91 12.60 1.54 -31.80
CA GLN A 91 11.73 0.65 -31.02
C GLN A 91 11.56 1.25 -29.64
N SER A 92 10.39 1.86 -29.43
CA SER A 92 10.00 2.50 -28.17
C SER A 92 9.15 1.53 -27.39
N ASP A 93 9.77 0.73 -26.51
CA ASP A 93 9.01 -0.05 -25.53
C ASP A 93 8.73 0.83 -24.31
N SER A 94 7.48 1.27 -24.16
CA SER A 94 7.05 2.05 -23.00
C SER A 94 6.43 1.13 -21.95
N VAL A 95 7.10 0.91 -20.82
CA VAL A 95 6.51 0.26 -19.65
C VAL A 95 5.88 1.34 -18.78
N THR A 96 4.53 1.40 -18.76
CA THR A 96 3.78 2.31 -17.89
C THR A 96 3.43 1.55 -16.61
N TYR A 97 4.11 1.86 -15.50
CA TYR A 97 3.73 1.36 -14.18
C TYR A 97 2.59 2.23 -13.64
N ALA A 98 1.40 1.64 -13.46
CA ALA A 98 0.18 2.36 -13.11
C ALA A 98 0.07 2.77 -11.61
N ASP A 99 0.96 2.28 -10.74
CA ASP A 99 0.81 2.46 -9.30
C ASP A 99 1.79 3.49 -8.71
N VAL A 100 1.44 4.76 -8.88
CA VAL A 100 2.24 5.91 -8.42
C VAL A 100 2.03 6.20 -6.91
N GLY A 101 1.21 5.40 -6.23
CA GLY A 101 0.81 5.60 -4.83
C GLY A 101 1.18 4.46 -3.86
N ALA A 102 1.65 3.32 -4.36
CA ALA A 102 1.96 2.15 -3.53
C ALA A 102 3.29 2.21 -2.77
N VAL A 103 4.21 3.12 -3.12
CA VAL A 103 5.56 3.14 -2.55
C VAL A 103 6.00 4.57 -2.23
N THR A 104 6.71 4.73 -1.12
CA THR A 104 7.37 5.98 -0.75
C THR A 104 8.85 5.89 -1.06
N PHE A 105 9.52 7.02 -1.30
CA PHE A 105 10.98 7.07 -1.49
C PHE A 105 11.74 6.40 -0.33
N SER A 106 11.16 6.36 0.88
CA SER A 106 11.74 5.71 2.05
C SER A 106 11.37 4.23 2.26
N GLY A 107 10.70 3.57 1.30
CA GLY A 107 10.31 2.16 1.41
C GLY A 107 8.79 1.91 1.38
N VAL A 108 8.34 0.90 2.12
CA VAL A 108 6.96 0.40 2.08
C VAL A 108 5.91 1.45 2.47
N ARG A 109 4.73 1.39 1.86
CA ARG A 109 3.60 2.27 2.18
C ARG A 109 2.33 1.44 2.35
N LEU A 110 1.58 1.78 3.39
CA LEU A 110 0.27 1.18 3.65
C LEU A 110 -0.80 2.00 2.91
N ALA A 111 -1.33 1.45 1.82
CA ALA A 111 -2.37 2.06 1.00
C ALA A 111 -3.74 2.00 1.69
N ASP A 112 -4.70 2.80 1.23
CA ASP A 112 -6.04 2.84 1.84
C ASP A 112 -6.81 1.54 1.60
N ALA A 113 -6.65 0.88 0.45
CA ALA A 113 -7.22 -0.45 0.21
C ALA A 113 -6.68 -1.51 1.19
N GLN A 114 -5.39 -1.42 1.53
CA GLN A 114 -4.76 -2.31 2.51
C GLN A 114 -5.26 -2.03 3.93
N LYS A 115 -5.54 -0.77 4.27
CA LYS A 115 -6.20 -0.43 5.54
C LYS A 115 -7.61 -1.02 5.60
N GLU A 116 -8.37 -0.93 4.52
CA GLU A 116 -9.71 -1.51 4.43
C GLU A 116 -9.67 -3.03 4.62
N ALA A 117 -8.74 -3.73 3.96
CA ALA A 117 -8.51 -5.18 4.15
C ALA A 117 -8.16 -5.54 5.60
N LEU A 118 -7.39 -4.69 6.29
CA LEU A 118 -7.06 -4.84 7.71
C LEU A 118 -8.23 -4.45 8.65
N GLY A 119 -9.37 -4.02 8.11
CA GLY A 119 -10.50 -3.54 8.88
C GLY A 119 -10.22 -2.24 9.63
N LEU A 120 -9.26 -1.44 9.14
CA LEU A 120 -8.93 -0.11 9.64
C LEU A 120 -9.82 0.94 8.96
N PHE A 121 -10.08 2.03 9.66
CA PHE A 121 -10.90 3.11 9.16
C PHE A 121 -10.22 3.83 7.98
N VAL A 122 -10.86 3.78 6.82
CA VAL A 122 -10.51 4.62 5.68
C VAL A 122 -11.39 5.85 5.72
N GLY A 123 -10.78 7.03 5.87
CA GLY A 123 -11.48 8.31 5.81
C GLY A 123 -12.10 8.53 4.43
N ALA A 124 -13.32 8.05 4.22
CA ALA A 124 -14.11 8.32 3.03
C ALA A 124 -14.67 9.75 3.16
N TYR A 125 -13.90 10.74 2.70
CA TYR A 125 -14.44 12.08 2.53
C TYR A 125 -15.37 12.09 1.31
N PRO A 126 -16.62 12.58 1.42
CA PRO A 126 -17.44 12.82 0.24
C PRO A 126 -16.71 13.81 -0.66
N ARG A 127 -16.32 13.37 -1.86
CA ARG A 127 -15.69 14.22 -2.89
C ARG A 127 -16.71 14.99 -3.72
N GLY A 128 -18.00 14.74 -3.51
CA GLY A 128 -19.08 15.41 -4.22
C GLY A 128 -19.38 16.77 -3.59
N ASP A 129 -19.21 17.83 -4.38
CA ASP A 129 -19.87 19.11 -4.12
C ASP A 129 -21.26 19.02 -4.75
N PHE A 130 -22.25 18.60 -3.95
CA PHE A 130 -23.63 18.59 -4.40
C PHE A 130 -24.13 20.04 -4.35
N PRO A 131 -24.59 20.60 -5.48
CA PRO A 131 -25.09 21.96 -5.50
C PRO A 131 -26.22 22.08 -4.47
N ALA A 132 -26.23 23.20 -3.73
CA ALA A 132 -27.32 23.51 -2.83
C ALA A 132 -28.65 23.42 -3.60
N VAL A 133 -29.64 22.74 -3.00
CA VAL A 133 -30.97 22.60 -3.59
C VAL A 133 -31.48 23.99 -3.95
N LYS A 134 -31.85 24.21 -5.21
CA LYS A 134 -32.45 25.49 -5.61
C LYS A 134 -33.75 25.67 -4.80
N PRO A 135 -33.93 26.78 -4.06
CA PRO A 135 -35.16 27.01 -3.33
C PRO A 135 -36.34 26.99 -4.29
N TRP A 136 -37.48 26.50 -3.81
CA TRP A 136 -38.68 26.46 -4.62
C TRP A 136 -39.14 27.89 -4.96
N PRO A 137 -39.72 28.12 -6.16
CA PRO A 137 -40.09 29.46 -6.62
C PRO A 137 -41.04 30.19 -5.65
N GLU A 138 -41.84 29.47 -4.88
CA GLU A 138 -42.75 30.05 -3.89
C GLU A 138 -42.04 30.78 -2.72
N TRP A 139 -40.73 30.60 -2.51
CA TRP A 139 -39.97 31.22 -1.42
C TRP A 139 -39.31 32.54 -1.80
N GLU A 140 -39.30 32.94 -3.07
CA GLU A 140 -38.65 34.18 -3.54
C GLU A 140 -39.52 35.44 -3.35
N SER A 141 -40.77 35.31 -2.88
CA SER A 141 -41.77 36.40 -2.88
C SER A 141 -42.13 36.99 -1.51
N ARG A 142 -41.24 36.96 -0.51
CA ARG A 142 -41.51 37.50 0.83
C ARG A 142 -40.52 38.56 1.29
#